data_AF-A0A8B8DX27-F1
#
_entry.id   AF-A0A8B8DX27-F1
#
_cell.length_a   1.000
_cell.length_b   1.000
_cell.length_c   1.000
_cell.angle_alpha   90.00
_cell.angle_beta   90.00
_cell.angle_gamma   90.00
#
_symmetry.space_group_name_H-M   'P 1'
#
loop_
_entity.id
_entity.type
_entity.pdbx_description
1 polymer ?
#
loop_
_entity_poly.entity_id
_entity_poly.type
_entity_poly.pdbx_seq_one_letter_code
_entity_poly.pdbx_strand_id
1 'polypeptide(L)'
;MEKRNIVKPKKRVYSFKKSAKKTKRQSILSFLTLSEQEACYKDQVKVDSDDTDSLDCVVIDGLDDLEEPEFRDEETSGIESEISCLRRVDELSEQHLHYLVKKHKAYLQDIFSGKIFSERHDVYKQGGKARKDLNHHVHLGLFTEEQLDVVMETLMSIFCKKHHKYLEYLLKVLLPEVLIKIYMTFHKMSHQEAENDMLEAVRKPGGIHL
;
A
#
# COMPACT_ATOMS: atom_id res chain seq x y z
N MET A 1 53.96 -2.01 -28.85
CA MET A 1 53.54 -1.12 -27.74
C MET A 1 52.26 -0.42 -28.16
N GLU A 2 51.11 -0.94 -27.76
CA GLU A 2 49.80 -0.51 -28.24
C GLU A 2 49.04 0.17 -27.10
N LYS A 3 48.77 1.48 -27.25
CA LYS A 3 48.13 2.30 -26.22
C LYS A 3 46.62 2.07 -26.25
N ARG A 4 46.09 1.36 -25.26
CA ARG A 4 44.63 1.21 -25.05
C ARG A 4 44.06 2.52 -24.52
N ASN A 5 43.21 3.17 -25.31
CA ASN A 5 42.40 4.31 -24.90
C ASN A 5 41.23 3.81 -24.02
N ILE A 6 41.24 4.20 -22.74
CA ILE A 6 40.14 3.95 -21.81
C ILE A 6 39.08 5.03 -22.03
N VAL A 7 37.97 4.66 -22.68
CA VAL A 7 36.78 5.50 -22.82
C VAL A 7 36.04 5.46 -21.48
N LYS A 8 36.04 6.59 -20.75
CA LYS A 8 35.26 6.75 -19.52
C LYS A 8 33.75 6.75 -19.85
N PRO A 9 32.91 6.01 -19.13
CA PRO A 9 31.46 6.09 -19.33
C PRO A 9 30.94 7.46 -18.89
N LYS A 10 30.21 8.12 -19.79
CA LYS A 10 29.53 9.39 -19.53
C LYS A 10 28.45 9.17 -18.46
N LYS A 11 28.62 9.76 -17.28
CA LYS A 11 27.57 9.85 -16.26
C LYS A 11 26.36 10.58 -16.85
N ARG A 12 25.25 9.87 -17.07
CA ARG A 12 23.95 10.49 -17.33
C ARG A 12 23.36 10.89 -15.99
N VAL A 13 23.48 12.18 -15.68
CA VAL A 13 22.75 12.81 -14.58
C VAL A 13 21.30 12.93 -15.02
N TYR A 14 20.40 12.17 -14.41
CA TYR A 14 18.96 12.41 -14.54
C TYR A 14 18.61 13.65 -13.72
N SER A 15 18.37 14.76 -14.41
CA SER A 15 17.68 15.90 -13.82
C SER A 15 16.20 15.57 -13.72
N PHE A 16 15.71 15.22 -12.53
CA PHE A 16 14.29 15.31 -12.25
C PHE A 16 13.89 16.78 -12.40
N LYS A 17 13.22 17.12 -13.50
CA LYS A 17 12.56 18.42 -13.62
C LYS A 17 11.52 18.47 -12.51
N LYS A 18 11.80 19.23 -11.45
CA LYS A 18 10.82 19.62 -10.44
C LYS A 18 9.73 20.43 -11.16
N SER A 19 8.71 19.75 -11.66
CA SER A 19 7.42 20.34 -11.96
C SER A 19 6.73 20.61 -10.62
N ALA A 20 7.11 21.71 -9.98
CA ALA A 20 6.40 22.24 -8.83
C ALA A 20 5.06 22.83 -9.29
N LYS A 21 4.11 21.96 -9.65
CA LYS A 21 2.69 22.29 -9.47
C LYS A 21 2.36 21.82 -8.07
N LYS A 22 2.34 22.74 -7.11
CA LYS A 22 1.78 22.51 -5.78
C LYS A 22 0.27 22.30 -5.94
N THR A 23 -0.12 21.13 -6.40
CA THR A 23 -1.47 20.62 -6.17
C THR A 23 -1.52 20.30 -4.68
N LYS A 24 -2.42 20.95 -3.96
CA LYS A 24 -2.66 20.70 -2.54
C LYS A 24 -3.08 19.23 -2.40
N ARG A 25 -2.14 18.34 -2.06
CA ARG A 25 -2.41 16.92 -1.79
C ARG A 25 -3.42 16.88 -0.64
N GLN A 26 -4.58 16.26 -0.88
CA GLN A 26 -5.52 15.95 0.19
C GLN A 26 -5.01 14.69 0.86
N SER A 27 -4.77 14.74 2.17
CA SER A 27 -4.23 13.63 2.98
C SER A 27 -5.13 12.40 2.84
N ILE A 28 -4.58 11.20 2.71
CA ILE A 28 -5.37 9.96 2.70
C ILE A 28 -6.18 9.78 3.97
N LEU A 29 -5.69 10.29 5.10
CA LEU A 29 -6.48 10.30 6.32
C LEU A 29 -7.79 11.09 6.14
N SER A 30 -7.82 12.12 5.29
CA SER A 30 -9.06 12.81 4.92
C SER A 30 -10.03 11.92 4.14
N PHE A 31 -9.56 11.00 3.30
CA PHE A 31 -10.43 10.05 2.60
C PHE A 31 -10.98 8.96 3.53
N LEU A 32 -10.16 8.47 4.46
CA LEU A 32 -10.60 7.53 5.49
C LEU A 32 -11.65 8.19 6.39
N THR A 33 -11.42 9.44 6.80
CA THR A 33 -12.36 10.21 7.65
C THR A 33 -13.61 10.70 6.92
N LEU A 34 -13.56 10.98 5.61
CA LEU A 34 -14.77 11.32 4.85
C LEU A 34 -15.71 10.11 4.71
N SER A 35 -15.17 8.89 4.66
CA SER A 35 -15.98 7.68 4.77
C SER A 35 -16.69 7.57 6.13
N GLU A 36 -16.14 8.18 7.19
CA GLU A 36 -16.76 8.25 8.52
C GLU A 36 -17.94 9.25 8.55
N GLN A 37 -17.85 10.35 7.80
CA GLN A 37 -18.92 11.37 7.77
C GLN A 37 -20.16 10.92 7.00
N GLU A 38 -20.01 10.12 5.94
CA GLU A 38 -21.17 9.51 5.25
C GLU A 38 -21.89 8.46 6.12
N ALA A 39 -21.20 7.85 7.09
CA ALA A 39 -21.80 6.91 8.04
C ALA A 39 -22.64 7.61 9.13
N CYS A 40 -22.36 8.89 9.44
CA CYS A 40 -23.08 9.64 10.49
C CYS A 40 -24.33 10.39 9.97
N TYR A 41 -24.52 10.52 8.65
CA TYR A 41 -25.57 11.40 8.09
C TYR A 41 -26.77 10.68 7.44
N LYS A 42 -26.85 9.34 7.50
CA LYS A 42 -27.94 8.56 6.87
C LYS A 42 -28.95 7.92 7.83
N ASP A 43 -29.00 8.34 9.09
CA ASP A 43 -29.96 7.81 10.07
C ASP A 43 -31.37 8.44 10.05
N GLN A 44 -31.75 9.18 9.00
CA GLN A 44 -33.13 9.64 8.84
C GLN A 44 -33.65 9.62 7.40
N VAL A 45 -33.55 8.50 6.69
CA VAL A 45 -34.52 8.19 5.62
C VAL A 45 -34.71 6.68 5.55
N LYS A 46 -35.89 6.20 5.97
CA LYS A 46 -36.41 4.89 5.56
C LYS A 46 -36.65 4.93 4.04
N VAL A 47 -35.80 4.26 3.27
CA VAL A 47 -36.14 3.83 1.91
C VAL A 47 -35.88 2.35 1.85
N ASP A 48 -36.97 1.61 1.69
CA ASP A 48 -36.97 0.24 1.21
C ASP A 48 -36.32 0.22 -0.18
N SER A 49 -35.21 -0.49 -0.32
CA SER A 49 -34.79 -1.03 -1.61
C SER A 49 -34.01 -2.32 -1.36
N ASP A 50 -34.73 -3.39 -1.61
CA ASP A 50 -34.29 -4.76 -1.77
C ASP A 50 -33.32 -4.85 -2.96
N ASP A 51 -32.03 -4.65 -2.71
CA ASP A 51 -30.96 -4.94 -3.67
C ASP A 51 -29.94 -5.86 -2.98
N THR A 52 -30.26 -7.15 -2.95
CA THR A 52 -29.27 -8.21 -2.76
C THR A 52 -28.36 -8.21 -3.97
N ASP A 53 -27.35 -7.34 -3.96
CA ASP A 53 -26.25 -7.39 -4.94
C ASP A 53 -25.37 -8.60 -4.55
N SER A 54 -25.83 -9.78 -4.96
CA SER A 54 -25.10 -11.03 -4.89
C SER A 54 -23.85 -10.87 -5.76
N LEU A 55 -22.73 -10.49 -5.14
CA LEU A 55 -21.41 -10.51 -5.77
C LEU A 55 -20.92 -11.96 -5.84
N ASP A 56 -21.69 -12.82 -6.50
CA ASP A 56 -21.22 -14.11 -6.94
C ASP A 56 -20.03 -13.88 -7.88
N CYS A 57 -18.89 -14.43 -7.47
CA CYS A 57 -17.70 -14.62 -8.28
C CYS A 57 -17.29 -13.38 -9.09
N VAL A 58 -16.74 -12.34 -8.44
CA VAL A 58 -15.92 -11.36 -9.16
C VAL A 58 -14.68 -12.09 -9.69
N VAL A 59 -14.79 -12.70 -10.87
CA VAL A 59 -13.66 -12.96 -11.75
C VAL A 59 -13.18 -11.56 -12.14
N ILE A 60 -12.11 -11.11 -11.49
CA ILE A 60 -11.57 -9.79 -11.79
C ILE A 60 -10.80 -9.91 -13.10
N ASP A 61 -11.50 -9.65 -14.21
CA ASP A 61 -10.91 -9.53 -15.54
C ASP A 61 -9.79 -8.48 -15.53
N GLY A 62 -8.59 -8.88 -15.95
CA GLY A 62 -7.49 -7.97 -16.27
C GLY A 62 -6.21 -8.07 -15.43
N LEU A 63 -5.95 -9.18 -14.74
CA LEU A 63 -4.64 -9.40 -14.07
C LEU A 63 -3.53 -9.88 -15.01
N ASP A 64 -3.86 -10.47 -16.16
CA ASP A 64 -2.89 -11.14 -17.04
C ASP A 64 -1.98 -10.17 -17.83
N ASP A 65 -2.34 -8.89 -17.93
CA ASP A 65 -1.56 -7.87 -18.64
C ASP A 65 -0.58 -7.08 -17.73
N LEU A 66 -0.38 -7.51 -16.49
CA LEU A 66 0.49 -6.80 -15.55
C LEU A 66 1.91 -7.35 -15.63
N GLU A 67 2.70 -6.84 -16.58
CA GLU A 67 4.17 -7.00 -16.65
C GLU A 67 4.79 -7.01 -15.25
N GLU A 68 5.53 -8.08 -14.93
CA GLU A 68 6.36 -8.14 -13.74
C GLU A 68 7.31 -6.94 -13.77
N PRO A 69 7.44 -6.19 -12.65
CA PRO A 69 8.40 -5.10 -12.62
C PRO A 69 9.81 -5.67 -12.77
N GLU A 70 10.38 -5.56 -13.97
CA GLU A 70 11.79 -5.85 -14.22
C GLU A 70 12.63 -4.77 -13.53
N PHE A 71 13.07 -5.05 -12.32
CA PHE A 71 14.11 -4.26 -11.70
C PHE A 71 15.48 -4.75 -12.21
N ARG A 72 16.41 -3.83 -12.48
CA ARG A 72 17.81 -4.20 -12.75
C ARG A 72 18.47 -4.65 -11.45
N ASP A 73 19.16 -5.80 -11.47
CA ASP A 73 19.74 -6.44 -10.29
C ASP A 73 20.70 -5.54 -9.48
N GLU A 74 21.42 -4.63 -10.14
CA GLU A 74 22.33 -3.69 -9.47
C GLU A 74 21.59 -2.56 -8.72
N GLU A 75 20.41 -2.15 -9.20
CA GLU A 75 19.62 -1.06 -8.59
C GLU A 75 18.80 -1.56 -7.39
N THR A 76 18.35 -2.82 -7.40
CA THR A 76 17.64 -3.42 -6.26
C THR A 76 18.55 -3.64 -5.06
N SER A 77 19.78 -4.09 -5.30
CA SER A 77 20.74 -4.39 -4.24
C SER A 77 21.13 -3.15 -3.43
N GLY A 78 21.23 -1.97 -4.07
CA GLY A 78 21.48 -0.71 -3.39
C GLY A 78 20.36 -0.31 -2.45
N ILE A 79 19.12 -0.35 -2.93
CA ILE A 79 17.92 0.02 -2.14
C ILE A 79 17.72 -0.95 -0.96
N GLU A 80 17.90 -2.26 -1.17
CA GLU A 80 17.81 -3.24 -0.07
C GLU A 80 18.87 -3.00 1.02
N SER A 81 20.09 -2.64 0.60
CA SER A 81 21.18 -2.31 1.53
C SER A 81 20.86 -1.05 2.34
N GLU A 82 20.33 -0.02 1.69
CA GLU A 82 19.87 1.21 2.35
C GLU A 82 18.77 0.92 3.38
N ILE A 83 17.74 0.16 2.99
CA ILE A 83 16.64 -0.24 3.88
C ILE A 83 17.18 -1.02 5.09
N SER A 84 18.13 -1.93 4.89
CA SER A 84 18.71 -2.74 5.98
C SER A 84 19.49 -1.94 7.02
N CYS A 85 19.89 -0.70 6.69
CA CYS A 85 20.61 0.19 7.61
C CYS A 85 19.66 1.04 8.48
N LEU A 86 18.37 1.08 8.15
CA LEU A 86 17.37 1.86 8.89
C LEU A 86 16.95 1.14 10.16
N ARG A 87 16.54 1.91 11.17
CA ARG A 87 16.09 1.36 12.46
C ARG A 87 14.59 1.41 12.61
N ARG A 88 13.96 2.41 12.03
CA ARG A 88 12.53 2.66 12.18
C ARG A 88 11.85 2.76 10.82
N VAL A 89 10.58 2.39 10.81
CA VAL A 89 9.75 2.39 9.60
C VAL A 89 9.45 3.80 9.11
N ASP A 90 9.38 4.80 9.99
CA ASP A 90 9.23 6.20 9.63
C ASP A 90 10.47 6.81 8.97
N GLU A 91 11.61 6.11 8.96
CA GLU A 91 12.82 6.49 8.21
C GLU A 91 12.78 6.02 6.75
N LEU A 92 11.77 5.21 6.35
CA LEU A 92 11.62 4.77 4.96
C LEU A 92 11.32 5.97 4.04
N SER A 93 12.18 6.16 3.04
CA SER A 93 11.98 7.17 2.01
C SER A 93 10.88 6.78 1.02
N GLU A 94 10.40 7.76 0.24
CA GLU A 94 9.47 7.53 -0.88
C GLU A 94 9.99 6.46 -1.85
N GLN A 95 11.30 6.45 -2.13
CA GLN A 95 11.92 5.46 -3.01
C GLN A 95 11.88 4.05 -2.40
N HIS A 96 12.13 3.93 -1.10
CA HIS A 96 12.05 2.65 -0.40
C HIS A 96 10.62 2.09 -0.44
N LEU A 97 9.62 2.93 -0.22
CA LEU A 97 8.21 2.52 -0.23
C LEU A 97 7.74 2.11 -1.62
N HIS A 98 8.06 2.88 -2.66
CA HIS A 98 7.78 2.48 -4.05
C HIS A 98 8.41 1.13 -4.39
N TYR A 99 9.66 0.92 -3.98
CA TYR A 99 10.36 -0.33 -4.18
C TYR A 99 9.66 -1.49 -3.45
N LEU A 100 9.37 -1.34 -2.15
CA LEU A 100 8.76 -2.39 -1.35
C LEU A 100 7.35 -2.76 -1.81
N VAL A 101 6.50 -1.77 -2.15
CA VAL A 101 5.15 -2.05 -2.66
C VAL A 101 5.23 -2.83 -3.99
N LYS A 102 6.11 -2.42 -4.90
CA LYS A 102 6.30 -3.11 -6.18
C LYS A 102 6.93 -4.50 -5.99
N LYS A 103 7.86 -4.66 -5.06
CA LYS A 103 8.46 -5.96 -4.69
C LYS A 103 7.39 -6.93 -4.20
N HIS A 104 6.38 -6.45 -3.49
CA HIS A 104 5.26 -7.26 -2.99
C HIS A 104 4.05 -7.28 -3.93
N LYS A 105 4.18 -6.84 -5.18
CA LYS A 105 3.09 -6.82 -6.16
C LYS A 105 2.40 -8.18 -6.31
N ALA A 106 3.17 -9.26 -6.50
CA ALA A 106 2.63 -10.61 -6.67
C ALA A 106 1.80 -11.05 -5.44
N TYR A 107 2.30 -10.81 -4.23
CA TYR A 107 1.57 -11.05 -2.97
C TYR A 107 0.22 -10.31 -2.95
N LEU A 108 0.21 -9.03 -3.32
CA LEU A 108 -1.02 -8.23 -3.35
C LEU A 108 -1.99 -8.70 -4.45
N GLN A 109 -1.47 -9.14 -5.61
CA GLN A 109 -2.29 -9.72 -6.68
C GLN A 109 -2.92 -11.04 -6.26
N ASP A 110 -2.20 -11.87 -5.50
CA ASP A 110 -2.72 -13.13 -4.98
C ASP A 110 -3.83 -12.89 -3.93
N ILE A 111 -3.70 -11.87 -3.07
CA ILE A 111 -4.82 -11.44 -2.18
C ILE A 111 -5.99 -10.94 -3.02
N PHE A 112 -5.72 -10.04 -3.98
CA PHE A 112 -6.74 -9.40 -4.79
C PHE A 112 -7.56 -10.42 -5.61
N SER A 113 -6.90 -11.46 -6.13
CA SER A 113 -7.55 -12.58 -6.83
C SER A 113 -8.14 -13.65 -5.91
N GLY A 114 -7.92 -13.57 -4.59
CA GLY A 114 -8.39 -14.55 -3.62
C GLY A 114 -7.63 -15.88 -3.65
N LYS A 115 -6.41 -15.91 -4.17
CA LYS A 115 -5.53 -17.10 -4.21
C LYS A 115 -4.89 -17.38 -2.85
N ILE A 116 -4.60 -16.34 -2.08
CA ILE A 116 -4.11 -16.47 -0.70
C ILE A 116 -5.12 -15.90 0.28
N PHE A 117 -5.18 -16.51 1.47
CA PHE A 117 -6.06 -16.10 2.53
C PHE A 117 -5.67 -14.72 3.08
N SER A 118 -6.67 -13.86 3.23
CA SER A 118 -6.59 -12.59 3.97
C SER A 118 -7.94 -12.41 4.65
N GLU A 119 -7.94 -12.28 5.98
CA GLU A 119 -9.17 -12.07 6.76
C GLU A 119 -9.93 -10.84 6.25
N ARG A 120 -9.20 -9.79 5.88
CA ARG A 120 -9.79 -8.55 5.31
C ARG A 120 -10.43 -8.80 3.95
N HIS A 121 -9.82 -9.61 3.10
CA HIS A 121 -10.41 -9.99 1.82
C HIS A 121 -11.75 -10.70 2.03
N ASP A 122 -11.76 -11.69 2.93
CA ASP A 122 -12.95 -12.50 3.20
C ASP A 122 -14.07 -11.66 3.80
N VAL A 123 -13.76 -10.81 4.80
CA VAL A 123 -14.73 -9.87 5.39
C VAL A 123 -15.24 -8.87 4.35
N TYR A 124 -14.37 -8.38 3.46
CA TYR A 124 -14.79 -7.47 2.40
C TYR A 124 -15.77 -8.16 1.43
N LYS A 125 -15.49 -9.42 1.05
CA LYS A 125 -16.36 -10.20 0.17
C LYS A 125 -17.68 -10.59 0.82
N GLN A 126 -17.68 -10.90 2.11
CA GLN A 126 -18.90 -11.17 2.87
C GLN A 126 -19.85 -9.97 2.90
N GLY A 127 -19.31 -8.75 2.83
CA GLY A 127 -20.09 -7.52 2.72
C GLY A 127 -20.77 -7.12 4.03
N GLY A 128 -21.92 -6.42 3.90
CA GLY A 128 -22.72 -5.99 5.04
C GLY A 128 -22.03 -5.02 6.00
N LYS A 129 -22.36 -5.13 7.29
CA LYS A 129 -21.82 -4.24 8.35
C LYS A 129 -20.32 -4.44 8.56
N ALA A 130 -19.84 -5.68 8.54
CA ALA A 130 -18.43 -5.99 8.77
C ALA A 130 -17.50 -5.34 7.72
N ARG A 131 -17.90 -5.27 6.45
CA ARG A 131 -17.16 -4.52 5.40
C ARG A 131 -17.07 -3.02 5.68
N LYS A 132 -18.08 -2.41 6.31
CA LYS A 132 -18.02 -0.99 6.70
C LYS A 132 -17.02 -0.78 7.83
N ASP A 133 -16.94 -1.75 8.74
CA ASP A 133 -16.10 -1.69 9.93
C ASP A 133 -14.61 -1.99 9.66
N LEU A 134 -14.24 -2.47 8.46
CA LEU A 134 -12.86 -2.74 8.05
C LEU A 134 -11.90 -1.55 8.21
N ASN A 135 -12.42 -0.31 8.09
CA ASN A 135 -11.65 0.91 8.27
C ASN A 135 -11.05 1.06 9.68
N HIS A 136 -11.66 0.46 10.69
CA HIS A 136 -11.27 0.61 12.10
C HIS A 136 -10.11 -0.30 12.53
N HIS A 137 -9.72 -1.26 11.68
CA HIS A 137 -8.80 -2.33 12.06
C HIS A 137 -7.35 -2.06 11.65
N VAL A 138 -7.01 -0.89 11.10
CA VAL A 138 -5.70 -0.64 10.48
C VAL A 138 -4.85 0.27 11.35
N HIS A 139 -3.75 -0.27 11.86
CA HIS A 139 -2.79 0.45 12.70
C HIS A 139 -1.82 1.27 11.85
N LEU A 140 -2.34 2.33 11.21
CA LEU A 140 -1.57 3.22 10.33
C LEU A 140 -0.52 4.06 11.05
N GLY A 141 -0.60 4.17 12.39
CA GLY A 141 0.16 5.14 13.19
C GLY A 141 1.67 4.97 13.23
N LEU A 142 2.22 3.87 12.71
CA LEU A 142 3.67 3.65 12.58
C LEU A 142 4.27 4.27 11.32
N PHE A 143 3.43 4.56 10.33
CA PHE A 143 3.82 5.21 9.09
C PHE A 143 3.37 6.67 9.15
N THR A 144 4.17 7.56 8.59
CA THR A 144 3.77 8.97 8.47
C THR A 144 2.68 9.12 7.40
N GLU A 145 1.88 10.18 7.47
CA GLU A 145 0.87 10.46 6.44
C GLU A 145 1.47 10.51 5.03
N GLU A 146 2.66 11.10 4.90
CA GLU A 146 3.37 11.18 3.62
C GLU A 146 3.75 9.80 3.08
N GLN A 147 4.12 8.87 3.97
CA GLN A 147 4.42 7.48 3.58
C GLN A 147 3.16 6.75 3.13
N LEU A 148 2.02 6.95 3.82
CA LEU A 148 0.74 6.38 3.43
C LEU A 148 0.30 6.89 2.05
N ASP A 149 0.48 8.19 1.78
CA ASP A 149 0.23 8.81 0.48
C ASP A 149 1.04 8.13 -0.64
N VAL A 150 2.35 7.91 -0.42
CA VAL A 150 3.21 7.22 -1.39
C VAL A 150 2.77 5.79 -1.63
N VAL A 151 2.47 5.03 -0.57
CA VAL A 151 2.04 3.64 -0.68
C VAL A 151 0.74 3.54 -1.49
N MET A 152 -0.23 4.38 -1.18
CA MET A 152 -1.51 4.38 -1.88
C MET A 152 -1.38 4.85 -3.34
N GLU A 153 -0.59 5.90 -3.62
CA GLU A 153 -0.32 6.34 -4.99
C GLU A 153 0.31 5.19 -5.80
N THR A 154 1.21 4.43 -5.18
CA THR A 154 1.79 3.23 -5.79
C THR A 154 0.74 2.15 -6.04
N LEU A 155 -0.10 1.83 -5.06
CA LEU A 155 -1.18 0.86 -5.21
C LEU A 155 -2.16 1.25 -6.33
N MET A 156 -2.56 2.51 -6.38
CA MET A 156 -3.44 3.03 -7.43
C MET A 156 -2.78 2.91 -8.81
N SER A 157 -1.47 3.15 -8.92
CA SER A 157 -0.74 2.98 -10.18
C SER A 157 -0.71 1.52 -10.68
N ILE A 158 -0.78 0.56 -9.75
CA ILE A 158 -0.79 -0.88 -10.06
C ILE A 158 -2.21 -1.36 -10.40
N PHE A 159 -3.19 -1.04 -9.55
CA PHE A 159 -4.53 -1.65 -9.58
C PHE A 159 -5.63 -0.75 -10.17
N CYS A 160 -5.43 0.57 -10.26
CA CYS A 160 -6.42 1.54 -10.73
C CYS A 160 -6.00 2.28 -12.01
N LYS A 161 -5.30 1.61 -12.94
CA LYS A 161 -4.79 2.21 -14.18
C LYS A 161 -5.87 2.89 -15.05
N LYS A 162 -7.10 2.35 -15.06
CA LYS A 162 -8.19 2.79 -15.95
C LYS A 162 -9.44 3.27 -15.21
N HIS A 163 -9.73 2.74 -14.02
CA HIS A 163 -10.94 3.09 -13.26
C HIS A 163 -10.68 3.02 -11.76
N HIS A 164 -11.32 3.92 -11.01
CA HIS A 164 -11.28 3.96 -9.54
C HIS A 164 -12.22 2.93 -8.88
N LYS A 165 -12.64 1.87 -9.61
CA LYS A 165 -13.64 0.89 -9.13
C LYS A 165 -13.14 0.18 -7.87
N TYR A 166 -11.84 -0.05 -7.81
CA TYR A 166 -11.19 -0.79 -6.74
C TYR A 166 -10.69 0.12 -5.62
N LEU A 167 -10.97 1.42 -5.65
CA LEU A 167 -10.43 2.36 -4.65
C LEU A 167 -10.85 1.97 -3.23
N GLU A 168 -12.12 1.61 -3.02
CA GLU A 168 -12.60 1.18 -1.70
C GLU A 168 -11.89 -0.12 -1.25
N TYR A 169 -11.69 -1.06 -2.17
CA TYR A 169 -10.96 -2.30 -1.90
C TYR A 169 -9.49 -2.04 -1.56
N LEU A 170 -8.84 -1.11 -2.28
CA LEU A 170 -7.47 -0.70 -1.97
C LEU A 170 -7.37 -0.13 -0.56
N LEU A 171 -8.29 0.78 -0.18
CA LEU A 171 -8.28 1.40 1.14
C LEU A 171 -8.54 0.39 2.28
N LYS A 172 -9.51 -0.52 2.09
CA LYS A 172 -9.97 -1.44 3.15
C LYS A 172 -9.15 -2.71 3.29
N VAL A 173 -8.53 -3.14 2.19
CA VAL A 173 -7.86 -4.45 2.11
C VAL A 173 -6.39 -4.29 1.75
N LEU A 174 -6.05 -3.81 0.55
CA LEU A 174 -4.66 -3.86 0.07
C LEU A 174 -3.71 -2.90 0.76
N LEU A 175 -4.16 -1.70 1.13
CA LEU A 175 -3.35 -0.73 1.86
C LEU A 175 -2.95 -1.29 3.24
N PRO A 176 -3.88 -1.81 4.06
CA PRO A 176 -3.51 -2.50 5.31
C PRO A 176 -2.54 -3.67 5.10
N GLU A 177 -2.85 -4.54 4.14
CA GLU A 177 -2.06 -5.75 3.84
C GLU A 177 -0.64 -5.41 3.39
N VAL A 178 -0.46 -4.38 2.55
CA VAL A 178 0.89 -4.00 2.11
C VAL A 178 1.69 -3.35 3.24
N LEU A 179 1.05 -2.56 4.12
CA LEU A 179 1.75 -1.94 5.25
C LEU A 179 2.24 -3.00 6.24
N ILE A 180 1.39 -4.00 6.56
CA ILE A 180 1.80 -5.15 7.36
C ILE A 180 2.93 -5.90 6.66
N LYS A 181 2.82 -6.16 5.35
CA LYS A 181 3.86 -6.86 4.60
C LYS A 181 5.20 -6.13 4.57
N ILE A 182 5.17 -4.80 4.45
CA ILE A 182 6.34 -3.93 4.55
C ILE A 182 6.96 -4.06 5.94
N TYR A 183 6.15 -3.97 6.99
CA TYR A 183 6.59 -4.10 8.38
C TYR A 183 7.25 -5.46 8.65
N MET A 184 6.60 -6.55 8.23
CA MET A 184 7.14 -7.91 8.29
C MET A 184 8.49 -8.02 7.60
N THR A 185 8.64 -7.42 6.42
CA THR A 185 9.88 -7.46 5.63
C THR A 185 10.99 -6.63 6.27
N PHE A 186 10.63 -5.47 6.83
CA PHE A 186 11.56 -4.56 7.49
C PHE A 186 12.14 -5.17 8.78
N HIS A 187 11.27 -5.71 9.64
CA HIS A 187 11.68 -6.31 10.92
C HIS A 187 11.97 -7.82 10.85
N LYS A 188 11.78 -8.46 9.69
CA LYS A 188 11.98 -9.90 9.47
C LYS A 188 11.18 -10.78 10.45
N MET A 189 9.90 -10.48 10.58
CA MET A 189 8.98 -11.16 11.50
C MET A 189 7.78 -11.78 10.76
N SER A 190 7.05 -12.63 11.46
CA SER A 190 5.82 -13.23 10.95
C SER A 190 4.67 -12.22 10.89
N HIS A 191 3.59 -12.58 10.19
CA HIS A 191 2.41 -11.72 10.05
C HIS A 191 1.77 -11.42 11.41
N GLN A 192 1.60 -12.44 12.23
CA GLN A 192 0.98 -12.30 13.55
C GLN A 192 1.84 -11.46 14.50
N GLU A 193 3.17 -11.61 14.46
CA GLU A 193 4.08 -10.76 15.23
C GLU A 193 3.98 -9.31 14.79
N ALA A 194 3.94 -9.05 13.47
CA ALA A 194 3.79 -7.71 12.92
C ALA A 194 2.48 -7.06 13.37
N GLU A 195 1.34 -7.74 13.23
CA GLU A 195 0.06 -7.19 13.65
C GLU A 195 0.01 -6.87 15.15
N ASN A 196 0.55 -7.76 15.98
CA ASN A 196 0.62 -7.55 17.43
C ASN A 196 1.51 -6.35 17.78
N ASP A 197 2.70 -6.23 17.18
CA ASP A 197 3.63 -5.13 17.47
C ASP A 197 3.09 -3.79 16.95
N MET A 198 2.47 -3.78 15.77
CA MET A 198 1.79 -2.61 15.22
C MET A 198 0.61 -2.16 16.10
N LEU A 199 -0.16 -3.11 16.65
CA LEU A 199 -1.25 -2.82 17.58
C LEU A 199 -0.73 -2.24 18.91
N GLU A 200 0.33 -2.82 19.48
CA GLU A 200 0.92 -2.36 20.74
C GLU A 200 1.58 -0.98 20.62
N ALA A 201 2.22 -0.69 19.49
CA ALA A 201 2.83 0.62 19.22
C ALA A 201 1.79 1.75 19.21
N VAL A 202 0.59 1.49 18.70
CA VAL A 202 -0.52 2.47 18.71
C VAL A 202 -1.10 2.66 20.12
N ARG A 203 -1.09 1.61 20.97
CA ARG A 203 -1.58 1.68 22.35
C ARG A 203 -0.69 2.49 23.29
N LYS A 204 0.61 2.63 22.97
CA LYS A 204 1.59 3.36 23.80
C LYS A 204 2.08 4.62 23.06
N PRO A 205 1.36 5.76 23.12
CA PRO A 205 1.89 7.01 22.59
C PRO A 205 3.15 7.41 23.38
N GLY A 206 4.33 7.25 22.75
CA GLY A 206 5.63 7.64 23.32
C GLY A 206 6.60 6.50 23.69
N GLY A 207 6.28 5.24 23.38
CA GLY A 207 7.18 4.11 23.65
C GLY A 207 8.21 3.89 22.54
N ILE A 208 9.46 4.31 22.76
CA ILE A 208 10.60 3.90 21.93
C ILE A 208 10.77 2.38 22.09
N HIS A 209 10.59 1.61 21.02
CA HIS A 209 11.11 0.24 20.96
C HIS A 209 12.57 0.30 20.50
N LEU A 210 13.45 -0.11 21.41
CA LEU A 210 14.91 -0.17 21.28
C LEU A 210 15.34 -1.43 20.52
#